data_AF-A0A841G6E9-F1
#
_entry.id   AF-A0A841G6E9-F1
#
_cell.length_a   1.000
_cell.length_b   1.000
_cell.length_c   1.000
_cell.angle_alpha   90.00
_cell.angle_beta   90.00
_cell.angle_gamma   90.00
#
_symmetry.space_group_name_H-M   'P 1'
#
loop_
_entity.id
_entity.type
_entity.pdbx_description
1 polymer ?
#
loop_
_entity_poly.entity_id
_entity_poly.type
_entity_poly.pdbx_seq_one_letter_code
_entity_poly.pdbx_strand_id
1 'polypeptide(L)' 'MAESYFSRFRRMQYGQVHKFGIMHLNHYANEAAYREDNRRMSNGEMFFDILMKCTSRDFGGYWQGNKRLMEHLVH' A
#
# COMPACT_ATOMS: atom_id res chain seq x y z
N MET A 1 -7.04 -11.38 14.58
CA MET A 1 -6.95 -10.51 13.38
C MET A 1 -6.05 -9.30 13.63
N ALA A 2 -6.21 -8.56 14.73
CA ALA A 2 -5.34 -7.42 15.03
C ALA A 2 -3.88 -7.80 15.35
N GLU A 3 -3.65 -8.90 16.07
CA GLU A 3 -2.29 -9.33 16.48
C GLU A 3 -1.40 -9.72 15.30
N SER A 4 -1.96 -10.37 14.29
CA SER A 4 -1.25 -10.74 13.06
C SER A 4 -0.90 -9.50 12.23
N TYR A 5 -1.82 -8.54 12.14
CA TYR A 5 -1.57 -7.22 11.54
C TYR A 5 -0.43 -6.48 12.26
N PHE A 6 -0.49 -6.34 13.59
CA PHE A 6 0.55 -5.64 14.36
C PHE A 6 1.92 -6.32 14.25
N SER A 7 1.96 -7.65 14.25
CA SER A 7 3.19 -8.42 14.07
C SER A 7 3.85 -8.13 12.71
N ARG A 8 3.05 -8.04 11.65
CA ARG A 8 3.56 -7.74 10.30
C ARG A 8 3.95 -6.29 10.13
N PHE A 9 3.14 -5.37 10.65
CA PHE A 9 3.46 -3.95 10.65
C PHE A 9 4.80 -3.68 11.37
N ARG A 10 5.02 -4.35 12.51
CA ARG A 10 6.27 -4.27 13.26
C ARG A 10 7.48 -4.86 12.51
N ARG A 11 7.34 -6.01 11.83
CA ARG A 11 8.42 -6.56 10.97
C ARG A 11 8.75 -5.64 9.81
N MET A 12 7.75 -4.99 9.21
CA MET A 12 7.96 -4.02 8.14
C MET A 12 8.74 -2.80 8.65
N GLN A 13 8.37 -2.30 9.84
CA GLN A 13 9.05 -1.20 10.51
C GLN A 13 10.53 -1.51 10.81
N TYR A 14 10.84 -2.70 11.30
CA TYR A 14 12.22 -3.05 11.67
C TYR A 14 13.09 -3.51 10.50
N GLY A 15 12.50 -4.20 9.50
CA GLY A 15 13.27 -4.97 8.53
C GLY A 15 13.18 -4.50 7.08
N GLN A 16 12.16 -3.74 6.69
CA GLN A 16 11.93 -3.42 5.27
C GLN A 16 12.15 -1.94 4.96
N VAL A 17 11.86 -1.05 5.91
CA VAL A 17 11.93 0.40 5.70
C VAL A 17 13.08 0.97 6.51
N HIS A 18 14.09 1.56 5.85
CA HIS A 18 15.28 2.14 6.51
C HIS A 18 14.93 3.34 7.43
N LYS A 19 13.86 4.08 7.11
CA LYS A 19 13.28 5.13 7.97
C LYS A 19 11.77 5.17 7.83
N PHE A 20 11.06 4.82 8.89
CA PHE A 20 9.62 4.99 8.96
C PHE A 20 9.27 6.47 9.19
N GLY A 21 9.10 7.23 8.10
CA GLY A 21 8.69 8.62 8.18
C GLY A 21 7.22 8.72 8.62
N ILE A 22 6.94 9.50 9.66
CA ILE A 22 5.58 9.72 10.18
C ILE A 22 4.63 10.23 9.09
N MET A 23 5.14 11.05 8.15
CA MET A 23 4.38 11.59 7.03
C MET A 23 3.80 10.53 6.09
N HIS A 24 4.39 9.33 6.03
CA HIS A 24 3.93 8.24 5.14
C HIS A 24 3.33 7.08 5.93
N LEU A 25 3.09 7.27 7.23
CA LEU A 25 2.58 6.23 8.14
C LEU A 25 1.26 5.63 7.64
N ASN A 26 0.35 6.46 7.10
CA ASN A 26 -0.91 6.01 6.53
C ASN A 26 -0.70 5.08 5.33
N HIS A 27 0.27 5.35 4.47
CA HIS A 27 0.56 4.52 3.29
C HIS A 27 1.07 3.14 3.73
N TYR A 28 1.98 3.13 4.71
CA TYR A 28 2.50 1.88 5.28
C TYR A 28 1.43 1.07 6.03
N ALA A 29 0.52 1.73 6.77
CA ALA A 29 -0.59 1.06 7.44
C ALA A 29 -1.52 0.40 6.41
N ASN A 30 -1.85 1.10 5.33
CA ASN A 30 -2.65 0.57 4.24
C ASN A 30 -1.96 -0.61 3.52
N GLU A 31 -0.64 -0.55 3.30
CA GLU A 31 0.11 -1.68 2.72
C GLU A 31 0.05 -2.91 3.63
N ALA A 32 0.29 -2.73 4.93
CA ALA A 32 0.24 -3.83 5.89
C ALA A 32 -1.17 -4.45 5.98
N ALA A 33 -2.22 -3.63 5.89
CA ALA A 33 -3.61 -4.08 5.91
C ALA A 33 -3.92 -4.89 4.64
N TYR A 34 -3.59 -4.33 3.46
CA TYR A 34 -3.76 -5.01 2.18
C TYR A 34 -3.06 -6.37 2.16
N ARG A 35 -1.83 -6.45 2.65
CA ARG A 35 -1.10 -7.71 2.66
C ARG A 35 -1.71 -8.70 3.66
N GLU A 36 -2.44 -8.26 4.69
CA GLU A 36 -3.08 -9.10 5.73
C GLU A 36 -4.38 -9.69 5.25
N ASP A 37 -5.21 -8.90 4.58
CA ASP A 37 -6.40 -9.41 3.91
C ASP A 37 -6.01 -10.39 2.80
N ASN A 38 -4.93 -10.11 2.07
CA ASN A 38 -4.46 -10.95 0.97
C ASN A 38 -3.42 -12.01 1.36
N ARG A 39 -3.31 -12.37 2.65
CA ARG A 39 -2.30 -13.33 3.14
C ARG A 39 -2.43 -14.75 2.58
N ARG A 40 -3.59 -15.10 2.02
CA ARG A 40 -3.86 -16.41 1.40
C ARG A 40 -3.71 -16.39 -0.12
N MET A 41 -3.49 -15.22 -0.70
CA MET A 41 -3.29 -15.06 -2.13
C MET A 41 -1.88 -15.52 -2.50
N SER A 42 -1.74 -16.22 -3.63
CA SER A 42 -0.41 -16.58 -4.12
C SER A 42 0.38 -15.32 -4.50
N ASN A 43 1.72 -15.38 -4.44
CA ASN A 43 2.56 -14.24 -4.81
C ASN A 43 2.30 -13.79 -6.25
N GLY A 44 1.98 -14.73 -7.16
CA GLY A 44 1.65 -14.43 -8.55
C GLY A 44 0.34 -13.65 -8.68
N GLU A 45 -0.72 -14.08 -7.99
CA GLU A 45 -2.00 -13.36 -7.97
C GLU A 45 -1.87 -11.98 -7.33
N MET A 46 -1.06 -11.85 -6.27
CA MET A 46 -0.77 -10.54 -5.66
C MET A 46 -0.06 -9.59 -6.63
N PHE A 47 0.90 -10.10 -7.40
CA PHE A 47 1.58 -9.33 -8.42
C PHE A 47 0.61 -8.85 -9.51
N PHE A 48 -0.25 -9.74 -10.01
CA PHE A 48 -1.24 -9.37 -11.02
C PHE A 48 -2.31 -8.40 -10.48
N ASP A 49 -2.77 -8.56 -9.23
CA ASP A 49 -3.72 -7.64 -8.60
C ASP A 49 -3.14 -6.24 -8.46
N ILE A 50 -1.90 -6.12 -8.00
CA ILE A 50 -1.21 -4.83 -7.93
C ILE A 50 -1.01 -4.23 -9.33
N LEU A 51 -0.60 -5.04 -10.31
CA LEU A 51 -0.44 -4.58 -11.69
C LEU A 51 -1.77 -4.07 -12.29
N MET A 52 -2.88 -4.77 -12.01
CA MET A 52 -4.23 -4.37 -12.43
C MET A 52 -4.70 -3.09 -11.73
N LYS A 53 -4.35 -2.89 -10.46
CA LYS A 53 -4.66 -1.65 -9.73
C LYS A 53 -3.78 -0.49 -10.18
N CYS A 54 -2.52 -0.72 -10.53
CA CYS A 54 -1.62 0.30 -11.07
C CYS A 54 -1.89 0.64 -12.55
N THR A 55 -2.48 -0.28 -13.33
CA THR A 55 -2.94 0.02 -14.70
C THR A 55 -4.29 0.74 -14.71
N SER A 56 -4.98 0.79 -13.57
CA SER A 56 -6.15 1.66 -13.41
C SER A 56 -5.74 3.14 -13.45
N ARG A 57 -6.62 3.99 -14.01
CA ARG A 57 -6.36 5.38 -14.44
C ARG A 57 -5.57 6.28 -13.48
N ASP A 58 -5.62 6.01 -12.17
CA ASP A 58 -4.93 6.80 -11.14
C ASP A 58 -3.39 6.73 -11.23
N PHE A 59 -2.80 5.57 -11.54
CA PHE A 59 -1.34 5.45 -11.62
C PHE A 59 -0.79 5.86 -12.98
N GLY A 60 -1.54 5.64 -14.06
CA GLY A 60 -1.20 6.14 -15.40
C GLY A 60 -1.08 7.67 -15.45
N GLY A 61 -1.94 8.38 -14.71
CA GLY A 61 -1.87 9.83 -14.58
C GLY A 61 -0.58 10.33 -13.91
N TYR A 62 -0.07 9.61 -12.90
CA TYR A 62 1.15 9.98 -12.20
C TYR A 62 2.38 9.97 -13.13
N TRP A 63 2.52 8.92 -13.96
CA TRP A 63 3.62 8.79 -14.93
C TRP A 63 3.44 9.65 -16.19
N GLN A 64 2.22 10.07 -16.51
CA GLN A 64 1.94 11.08 -17.55
C GLN A 64 2.13 12.53 -17.06
N GLY A 65 2.58 12.75 -15.82
CA GLY A 65 2.83 14.08 -15.28
C GLY A 65 1.56 14.80 -14.79
N ASN A 66 0.44 14.10 -14.62
CA ASN A 66 -0.73 14.65 -13.96
C ASN A 66 -0.49 14.69 -12.45
N LYS A 67 0.22 15.73 -11.99
CA LYS A 67 0.41 16.02 -10.57
C LYS A 67 -0.95 16.37 -9.99
N ARG A 68 -1.58 15.41 -9.33
CA ARG A 68 -2.87 15.56 -8.66
C ARG A 68 -2.77 16.71 -7.65
N LEU A 69 -3.44 17.82 -7.93
CA LEU A 69 -3.32 19.09 -7.20
C LEU A 69 -4.14 19.14 -5.91
N MET A 70 -5.06 18.21 -5.66
CA MET A 70 -6.03 18.30 -4.56
C MET A 70 -6.32 16.93 -3.92
N GLU A 71 -6.39 16.91 -2.58
CA GLU A 71 -6.87 15.77 -1.80
C GLU A 71 -8.37 15.59 -2.01
N HIS A 72 -8.79 14.34 -2.25
CA HIS A 72 -10.20 13.99 -2.39
C HIS A 72 -10.82 13.86 -0.99
N LEU A 73 -11.20 14.99 -0.38
CA LEU A 73 -12.19 15.00 0.69
C LEU A 73 -13.53 14.57 0.08
N VAL A 74 -13.88 13.29 0.24
CA VAL A 74 -15.21 12.79 -0.07
C VAL A 74 -16.14 13.19 1.07
N HIS A 75 -17.18 13.94 0.72
CA HIS A 75 -18.37 14.18 1.54
C HIS A 75 -19.34 13.00 1.43
#